data_AF-A0A5J6P434-F1
#
_entry.id   AF-A0A5J6P434-F1
#
_cell.length_a   1.000
_cell.length_b   1.000
_cell.length_c   1.000
_cell.angle_alpha   90.00
_cell.angle_beta   90.00
_cell.angle_gamma   90.00
#
_symmetry.space_group_name_H-M   'P 1'
#
loop_
_entity.id
_entity.type
_entity.pdbx_description
1 polymer ?
#
loop_
_entity_poly.entity_id
_entity_poly.type
_entity_poly.pdbx_seq_one_letter_code
_entity_poly.pdbx_strand_id
1 'polypeptide(L)' 'MDSKVISDRLIHDVRNPLNNISINAELGKLTLERTGDIARAIRIFEVILLECRACSTRLDAFKSTNGPDEAGR' A
#
# COMPACT_ATOMS: atom_id res chain seq x y z
N MET A 1 2.60 -3.09 26.17
CA MET A 1 3.41 -2.60 25.04
C MET A 1 3.01 -1.17 24.78
N ASP A 2 3.98 -0.26 24.58
CA ASP A 2 3.71 1.17 24.46
C ASP A 2 2.97 1.51 23.16
N SER A 3 1.94 2.35 23.25
CA SER A 3 1.13 2.84 22.11
C SER A 3 1.99 3.46 20.99
N LYS A 4 3.13 4.06 21.34
CA LYS A 4 4.12 4.61 20.39
C LYS A 4 4.80 3.52 19.54
N VAL A 5 5.21 2.42 20.15
CA VAL A 5 5.88 1.30 19.45
C VAL A 5 4.93 0.63 18.45
N ILE A 6 3.64 0.58 18.78
CA ILE A 6 2.60 0.04 17.90
C ILE A 6 2.37 0.96 16.68
N SER A 7 2.38 2.27 16.88
CA SER A 7 2.26 3.25 15.79
C SER A 7 3.48 3.27 14.87
N ASP A 8 4.68 3.18 15.41
CA ASP A 8 5.92 3.14 14.62
C ASP A 8 5.98 1.89 13.71
N ARG A 9 5.47 0.75 14.20
CA ARG A 9 5.33 -0.47 13.38
C ARG A 9 4.34 -0.28 12.24
N LEU A 10 3.17 0.31 12.50
CA LEU A 10 2.21 0.59 11.45
C LEU A 10 2.81 1.49 10.36
N ILE A 11 3.48 2.57 10.76
CA ILE A 11 4.11 3.51 9.84
C ILE A 11 5.14 2.79 8.97
N HIS A 12 5.99 1.96 9.57
CA HIS A 12 6.97 1.16 8.84
C HIS A 12 6.28 0.20 7.85
N ASP A 13 5.22 -0.47 8.30
CA ASP A 13 4.50 -1.45 7.51
C ASP A 13 3.74 -0.81 6.35
N VAL A 14 3.19 0.40 6.47
CA VAL A 14 2.57 1.08 5.31
C VAL A 14 3.58 1.80 4.42
N ARG A 15 4.77 2.15 4.92
CA ARG A 15 5.78 2.89 4.15
C ARG A 15 6.29 2.13 2.92
N ASN A 16 6.53 0.82 3.05
CA ASN A 16 7.00 0.00 1.94
C ASN A 16 6.02 -0.02 0.74
N PRO A 17 4.74 -0.40 0.91
CA PRO A 17 3.79 -0.38 -0.20
C PRO A 17 3.57 1.04 -0.76
N LEU A 18 3.56 2.08 0.09
CA LEU A 18 3.46 3.47 -0.38
C LEU A 18 4.65 3.91 -1.26
N ASN A 19 5.87 3.49 -0.90
CA ASN A 19 7.05 3.75 -1.72
C ASN A 19 6.97 3.02 -3.07
N ASN A 20 6.53 1.75 -3.05
CA ASN A 20 6.35 0.96 -4.27
C ASN A 20 5.29 1.59 -5.20
N ILE A 21 4.17 2.07 -4.65
CA ILE A 21 3.15 2.81 -5.41
C ILE A 21 3.79 4.03 -6.09
N SER A 22 4.55 4.83 -5.33
CA SER A 22 5.14 6.08 -5.84
C SER A 22 6.13 5.81 -6.99
N ILE A 23 7.02 4.83 -6.82
CA ILE A 23 8.00 4.44 -7.86
C ILE A 23 7.28 3.90 -9.10
N ASN A 24 6.29 3.03 -8.92
CA ASN A 24 5.55 2.45 -10.04
C ASN A 24 4.72 3.51 -10.77
N ALA A 25 4.14 4.49 -10.08
CA ALA A 25 3.41 5.58 -10.72
C ALA A 25 4.33 6.39 -11.65
N GLU A 26 5.54 6.74 -11.18
CA GLU A 26 6.52 7.44 -12.01
C GLU A 26 6.99 6.57 -13.19
N LEU A 27 7.24 5.28 -12.96
CA LEU A 27 7.62 4.35 -14.03
C LEU A 27 6.51 4.19 -15.08
N GLY A 28 5.25 4.13 -14.66
CA GLY A 28 4.09 4.04 -15.53
C GLY A 28 3.96 5.28 -16.40
N LYS A 29 4.10 6.46 -15.80
CA LYS A 29 4.15 7.74 -16.52
C LYS A 29 5.26 7.74 -17.58
N LEU A 30 6.50 7.42 -17.19
CA LEU A 30 7.64 7.38 -18.12
C LEU A 30 7.45 6.34 -19.24
N THR A 31 6.84 5.20 -18.94
CA THR A 31 6.54 4.15 -19.92
C THR A 31 5.56 4.66 -20.98
N LEU A 32 4.49 5.35 -20.56
CA LEU A 32 3.50 5.90 -21.48
C LEU A 32 4.08 7.08 -22.28
N GLU A 33 4.80 7.99 -21.64
CA GLU A 33 5.35 9.20 -22.27
C GLU A 33 6.50 8.90 -23.25
N ARG A 34 7.37 7.92 -22.94
CA ARG A 34 8.60 7.70 -23.71
C ARG A 34 8.55 6.53 -24.67
N THR A 35 7.85 5.45 -24.32
CA THR A 35 7.84 4.23 -25.15
C THR A 35 6.47 3.94 -25.73
N GLY A 36 5.39 4.47 -25.15
CA GLY A 36 4.01 4.13 -25.52
C GLY A 36 3.69 2.64 -25.30
N ASP A 37 4.46 1.93 -24.44
CA ASP A 37 4.27 0.50 -24.18
C ASP A 37 3.10 0.31 -23.20
N ILE A 38 1.89 0.30 -23.76
CA ILE A 38 0.63 0.18 -23.01
C ILE A 38 0.60 -1.13 -22.20
N ALA A 39 1.09 -2.23 -22.77
CA ALA A 39 1.08 -3.53 -22.08
C ALA A 39 1.96 -3.51 -20.82
N ARG A 40 3.11 -2.83 -20.87
CA ARG A 40 3.95 -2.62 -19.69
C ARG A 40 3.32 -1.66 -18.70
N ALA A 41 2.70 -0.58 -19.16
CA ALA A 41 1.98 0.34 -18.28
C ALA A 41 0.85 -0.37 -17.52
N ILE A 42 0.08 -1.26 -18.18
CA ILE A 42 -0.96 -2.07 -17.53
C ILE A 42 -0.36 -2.92 -16.40
N ARG A 43 0.75 -3.63 -16.65
CA ARG A 43 1.42 -4.43 -15.61
C ARG A 43 1.90 -3.58 -14.43
N ILE A 44 2.39 -2.37 -14.71
CA ILE A 44 2.78 -1.41 -13.66
C ILE A 44 1.57 -0.99 -12.82
N PHE A 45 0.42 -0.72 -13.45
CA PHE A 45 -0.82 -0.41 -12.72
C PHE A 45 -1.32 -1.60 -11.90
N GLU A 46 -1.17 -2.84 -12.37
CA GLU A 46 -1.50 -4.03 -11.58
C GLU A 46 -0.67 -4.12 -10.30
N VAL A 47 0.62 -3.77 -10.36
CA VAL A 47 1.49 -3.68 -9.18
C VAL A 47 0.99 -2.58 -8.23
N ILE A 48 0.65 -1.40 -8.72
CA ILE A 48 0.10 -0.32 -7.89
C ILE A 48 -1.18 -0.78 -7.17
N LEU A 49 -2.10 -1.45 -7.88
CA LEU A 49 -3.33 -1.97 -7.30
C LEU A 49 -3.04 -3.03 -6.22
N LEU A 50 -2.04 -3.89 -6.42
CA LEU A 50 -1.62 -4.87 -5.43
C LEU A 50 -1.09 -4.19 -4.15
N GLU A 51 -0.24 -3.17 -4.29
CA GLU A 51 0.32 -2.43 -3.16
C GLU A 51 -0.75 -1.64 -2.40
N CYS A 52 -1.73 -1.05 -3.11
CA CYS A 52 -2.90 -0.42 -2.47
C CYS A 52 -3.70 -1.41 -1.62
N ARG A 53 -3.92 -2.64 -2.12
CA ARG A 53 -4.56 -3.71 -1.34
C ARG A 53 -3.72 -4.09 -0.13
N ALA A 54 -2.40 -4.19 -0.27
CA ALA A 54 -1.50 -4.47 0.84
C ALA A 54 -1.56 -3.37 1.93
N CYS A 55 -1.64 -2.09 1.55
CA CYS A 55 -1.89 -1.00 2.48
C CYS A 55 -3.21 -1.21 3.25
N SER A 56 -4.31 -1.50 2.56
CA SER A 56 -5.61 -1.73 3.18
C SER A 56 -5.55 -2.87 4.20
N THR A 57 -5.00 -4.02 3.81
CA THR A 57 -4.88 -5.19 4.70
C THR A 57 -4.06 -4.88 5.95
N ARG A 58 -2.96 -4.13 5.83
CA ARG A 58 -2.12 -3.73 6.98
C ARG A 58 -2.87 -2.79 7.92
N LEU A 59 -3.62 -1.83 7.37
CA LEU A 59 -4.45 -0.91 8.15
C LEU A 59 -5.59 -1.65 8.87
N ASP A 60 -6.25 -2.60 8.21
CA ASP A 60 -7.34 -3.38 8.80
C ASP A 60 -6.84 -4.34 9.87
N ALA A 61 -5.67 -4.97 9.65
CA ALA A 61 -5.00 -5.78 10.67
C ALA A 61 -4.66 -4.93 11.90
N PHE A 62 -4.15 -3.71 11.69
CA PHE A 62 -3.85 -2.79 12.79
C PHE A 62 -5.10 -2.36 13.57
N LYS A 63 -6.21 -2.04 12.89
CA LYS A 63 -7.49 -1.75 13.55
C LYS A 63 -7.97 -2.96 14.37
N SER A 64 -7.86 -4.16 13.82
CA SER A 64 -8.24 -5.40 14.51
C SER A 64 -7.37 -5.71 15.74
N THR A 65 -6.13 -5.23 15.76
CA THR A 65 -5.23 -5.38 16.93
C THR A 65 -5.36 -4.27 17.97
N ASN A 66 -6.05 -3.16 17.65
CA ASN A 66 -6.10 -1.96 18.50
C ASN A 66 -7.52 -1.42 18.78
N GLY A 67 -8.57 -2.01 18.17
CA GLY A 67 -9.97 -1.74 18.49
C GLY A 67 -10.51 -2.73 19.52
N PRO A 68 -11.44 -2.33 20.41
CA PRO A 68 -12.20 -3.31 21.17
C PRO A 68 -13.05 -4.13 20.19
N ASP A 69 -13.25 -5.41 20.49
CA ASP A 69 -14.20 -6.28 19.82
C ASP A 69 -15.50 -5.52 19.48
N GLU A 70 -15.74 -5.21 18.21
CA GLU A 70 -17.12 -5.10 17.69
C GLU A 70 -17.63 -6.51 17.30
N ALA A 71 -17.37 -7.48 18.19
CA ALA A 71 -18.20 -8.66 18.31
C ALA A 71 -19.48 -8.25 19.07
N GLY A 72 -20.45 -7.70 18.34
CA GLY A 72 -21.82 -7.57 18.82
C GLY A 72 -22.44 -6.18 18.67
N ARG A 73 -22.98 -5.91 17.48
CA ARG A 73 -24.37 -5.47 17.28
C ARG A 73 -24.77 -5.59 15.82
#